data_AF-A0A1D3JBR8-F1
#
_entry.id   AF-A0A1D3JBR8-F1
#
_cell.length_a   1.000
_cell.length_b   1.000
_cell.length_c   1.000
_cell.angle_alpha   90.00
_cell.angle_beta   90.00
_cell.angle_gamma   90.00
#
_symmetry.space_group_name_H-M   'P 1'
#
loop_
_entity.id
_entity.type
_entity.pdbx_description
1 polymer ?
#
loop_
_entity_poly.entity_id
_entity_poly.type
_entity_poly.pdbx_seq_one_letter_code
_entity_poly.pdbx_strand_id
1 'polypeptide(L)'
;MESSSHSLPSIELYNILDSKFVPCKYCKFCDLNIQNFNGLPTWVINLCYKLARNIEIVSHKIEQKSDQKDKLCNSLISWVDDQIINTNGYSDNGQYLKIITKLHKVWNEIIRNSLGEKDNNICKTAYIPNEFAKRKKIKLMDDYCENYSIISEELNKTNADCKPYYQYLNDSVSIHTDIIQGCKKKDINKYCPEKGEYCMYYPPSEFLKKEACQIIKNPQLIKTEVAEEGTRCEPCPLCPIAMSKCDSESEACLEPDCAPVPRGMTSFDFSDKRAIILLIFTVWGIFLTLFLFYKSTPFSSWLNTFFRKKRLFRENFKENELNEFVNGDYDTVDLNIENRRYDLIYNPV
;
A
#
# COMPACT_ATOMS: atom_id res chain seq x y z
N MET A 1 -16.27 -13.42 -10.02
CA MET A 1 -15.56 -14.26 -9.03
C MET A 1 -14.42 -13.40 -8.53
N GLU A 2 -14.55 -12.81 -7.34
CA GLU A 2 -13.53 -11.90 -6.78
C GLU A 2 -12.25 -12.69 -6.50
N SER A 3 -11.15 -12.25 -7.12
CA SER A 3 -9.80 -12.69 -6.81
C SER A 3 -9.41 -12.15 -5.43
N SER A 4 -9.67 -12.92 -4.38
CA SER A 4 -9.13 -12.60 -3.06
C SER A 4 -7.66 -13.02 -3.02
N SER A 5 -6.75 -12.11 -3.38
CA SER A 5 -5.32 -12.30 -3.12
C SER A 5 -5.11 -12.50 -1.62
N HIS A 6 -4.61 -13.66 -1.22
CA HIS A 6 -4.26 -13.91 0.17
C HIS A 6 -3.06 -13.02 0.55
N SER A 7 -3.24 -12.19 1.59
CA SER A 7 -2.20 -11.27 2.05
C SER A 7 -1.04 -12.05 2.68
N LEU A 8 0.18 -11.75 2.25
CA LEU A 8 1.39 -12.35 2.82
C LEU A 8 1.62 -11.85 4.26
N PRO A 9 1.89 -12.73 5.25
CA PRO A 9 2.01 -12.34 6.65
C PRO A 9 3.08 -11.27 6.92
N SER A 10 4.25 -11.39 6.27
CA SER A 10 5.32 -10.40 6.38
C SER A 10 4.93 -9.03 5.82
N ILE A 11 4.13 -9.00 4.75
CA ILE A 11 3.56 -7.78 4.17
C ILE A 11 2.51 -7.18 5.12
N GLU A 12 1.63 -8.02 5.67
CA GLU A 12 0.60 -7.60 6.62
C GLU A 12 1.21 -6.94 7.85
N LEU A 13 2.27 -7.53 8.42
CA LEU A 13 3.00 -6.93 9.54
C LEU A 13 3.51 -5.53 9.18
N TYR A 14 4.17 -5.38 8.03
CA TYR A 14 4.67 -4.08 7.60
C TYR A 14 3.58 -3.05 7.34
N ASN A 15 2.43 -3.46 6.79
CA ASN A 15 1.27 -2.58 6.61
C ASN A 15 0.76 -2.09 7.97
N ILE A 16 0.75 -2.96 8.99
CA ILE A 16 0.44 -2.56 10.36
C ILE A 16 1.48 -1.55 10.86
N LEU A 17 2.78 -1.79 10.67
CA LEU A 17 3.85 -0.88 11.14
C LEU A 17 3.83 0.50 10.44
N ASP A 18 3.43 0.55 9.17
CA ASP A 18 3.31 1.79 8.38
C ASP A 18 1.99 2.53 8.57
N SER A 19 1.00 1.90 9.19
CA SER A 19 -0.32 2.51 9.39
C SER A 19 -0.27 3.85 10.14
N LYS A 20 -1.35 4.62 10.00
CA LYS A 20 -1.46 5.96 10.58
C LYS A 20 -1.22 5.93 12.09
N PHE A 21 -0.60 7.00 12.58
CA PHE A 21 -0.33 7.16 14.00
C PHE A 21 -1.62 7.07 14.82
N VAL A 22 -1.54 6.31 15.91
CA VAL A 22 -2.56 6.24 16.96
C VAL A 22 -1.89 6.48 18.31
N PRO A 23 -2.56 7.14 19.27
CA PRO A 23 -2.03 7.30 20.62
C PRO A 23 -1.61 5.96 21.22
N CYS A 24 -0.48 5.94 21.90
CA CYS A 24 0.14 4.72 22.38
C CYS A 24 0.68 4.89 23.81
N LYS A 25 0.72 3.80 24.58
CA LYS A 25 1.22 3.78 25.97
C LYS A 25 2.65 4.30 26.09
N TYR A 26 3.47 4.03 25.08
CA TYR A 26 4.89 4.38 25.05
C TYR A 26 5.19 5.73 24.40
N CYS A 27 4.20 6.41 23.84
CA CYS A 27 4.40 7.65 23.07
C CYS A 27 4.94 8.79 23.95
N LYS A 28 4.58 8.80 25.24
CA LYS A 28 5.11 9.74 26.24
C LYS A 28 6.64 9.77 26.34
N PHE A 29 7.32 8.68 25.99
CA PHE A 29 8.79 8.64 26.03
C PHE A 29 9.40 9.47 24.90
N CYS A 30 8.71 9.70 23.79
CA CYS A 30 9.14 10.67 22.79
C CYS A 30 9.05 12.11 23.31
N ASP A 31 7.98 12.44 24.05
CA ASP A 31 7.81 13.78 24.65
C ASP A 31 8.90 14.07 25.70
N LEU A 32 9.17 13.12 26.59
CA LEU A 32 10.22 13.22 27.61
C LEU A 32 11.62 13.42 27.00
N ASN A 33 11.81 12.95 25.76
CA ASN A 33 13.07 13.03 25.04
C ASN A 33 13.04 14.07 23.92
N ILE A 34 12.05 14.96 23.85
CA ILE A 34 11.89 15.85 22.69
C ILE A 34 13.14 16.70 22.41
N GLN A 35 13.83 17.13 23.48
CA GLN A 35 15.07 17.91 23.40
C GLN A 35 16.22 17.13 22.73
N ASN A 36 16.20 15.80 22.78
CA ASN A 36 17.19 14.97 22.10
C ASN A 36 17.09 15.05 20.57
N PHE A 37 15.95 15.48 20.05
CA PHE A 37 15.68 15.63 18.61
C PHE A 37 15.89 17.06 18.09
N ASN A 38 16.35 17.99 18.93
CA ASN A 38 16.65 19.36 18.50
C ASN A 38 17.62 19.38 17.30
N GLY A 39 17.28 20.13 16.27
CA GLY A 39 18.07 20.21 15.02
C GLY A 39 17.96 18.99 14.10
N LEU A 40 17.01 18.08 14.36
CA LEU A 40 16.61 17.04 13.41
C LEU A 40 15.29 17.44 12.72
N PRO A 41 15.06 16.95 11.49
CA PRO A 41 13.80 17.18 10.80
C PRO A 41 12.58 16.64 11.56
N THR A 42 11.43 17.28 11.37
CA THR A 42 10.14 16.90 11.99
C THR A 42 9.77 15.45 11.74
N TRP A 43 10.11 14.88 10.57
CA TRP A 43 9.82 13.49 10.26
C TRP A 43 10.51 12.51 11.22
N VAL A 44 11.69 12.86 11.77
CA VAL A 44 12.40 12.01 12.73
C VAL A 44 11.66 11.96 14.07
N ILE A 45 11.08 13.08 14.48
CA ILE A 45 10.22 13.16 15.67
C ILE A 45 8.96 12.32 15.43
N ASN A 46 8.33 12.43 14.27
CA ASN A 46 7.19 11.59 13.90
C ASN A 46 7.55 10.10 13.88
N LEU A 47 8.75 9.75 13.42
CA LEU A 47 9.27 8.39 13.45
C LEU A 47 9.44 7.87 14.89
N CYS A 48 9.83 8.73 15.85
CA CYS A 48 9.84 8.36 17.27
C CYS A 48 8.47 7.87 17.73
N TYR A 49 7.41 8.65 17.46
CA TYR A 49 6.06 8.29 17.89
C TYR A 49 5.55 7.01 17.21
N LYS A 50 5.85 6.84 15.90
CA LYS A 50 5.54 5.59 15.20
C LYS A 50 6.30 4.40 15.80
N LEU A 51 7.58 4.55 16.09
CA LEU A 51 8.39 3.52 16.74
C LEU A 51 7.81 3.12 18.10
N ALA A 52 7.50 4.09 18.97
CA ALA A 52 6.91 3.82 20.28
C ALA A 52 5.60 3.04 20.18
N ARG A 53 4.73 3.41 19.22
CA ARG A 53 3.48 2.70 18.92
C ARG A 53 3.73 1.30 18.37
N ASN A 54 4.73 1.14 17.51
CA ASN A 54 5.09 -0.13 16.91
C ASN A 54 5.68 -1.10 17.94
N ILE A 55 6.47 -0.61 18.89
CA ILE A 55 6.97 -1.40 20.03
C ILE A 55 5.80 -1.97 20.84
N GLU A 56 4.76 -1.18 21.11
CA GLU A 56 3.56 -1.64 21.82
C GLU A 56 2.86 -2.77 21.06
N ILE A 57 2.62 -2.59 19.77
CA ILE A 57 1.94 -3.60 18.93
C ILE A 57 2.74 -4.89 18.83
N VAL A 58 4.04 -4.77 18.58
CA VAL A 58 4.92 -5.93 18.51
C VAL A 58 4.95 -6.65 19.84
N SER A 59 4.99 -5.92 20.96
CA SER A 59 4.94 -6.55 22.29
C SER A 59 3.65 -7.35 22.53
N HIS A 60 2.50 -6.85 22.06
CA HIS A 60 1.24 -7.59 22.14
C HIS A 60 1.19 -8.81 21.22
N LYS A 61 1.79 -8.74 20.02
CA LYS A 61 1.92 -9.90 19.14
C LYS A 61 2.84 -10.97 19.74
N ILE A 62 3.94 -10.56 20.39
CA ILE A 62 4.87 -11.47 21.08
C ILE A 62 4.18 -12.14 22.27
N GLU A 63 3.34 -11.42 23.01
CA GLU A 63 2.55 -11.99 24.10
C GLU A 63 1.63 -13.13 23.62
N GLN A 64 1.12 -13.04 22.38
CA GLN A 64 0.28 -14.07 21.77
C GLN A 64 1.08 -15.22 21.12
N LYS A 65 2.29 -14.94 20.65
CA LYS A 65 3.16 -15.87 19.90
C LYS A 65 4.62 -15.69 20.32
N SER A 66 4.97 -16.22 21.49
CA SER A 66 6.28 -16.01 22.10
C SER A 66 7.42 -16.69 21.33
N ASP A 67 7.13 -17.76 20.60
CA ASP A 67 8.03 -18.48 19.70
C ASP A 67 8.48 -17.61 18.49
N GLN A 68 7.68 -16.62 18.11
CA GLN A 68 7.99 -15.71 16.99
C GLN A 68 8.70 -14.42 17.42
N LYS A 69 9.13 -14.34 18.68
CA LYS A 69 9.69 -13.11 19.25
C LYS A 69 10.84 -12.55 18.43
N ASP A 70 11.86 -13.36 18.16
CA ASP A 70 13.08 -12.88 17.49
C ASP A 70 12.76 -12.36 16.09
N LYS A 71 11.92 -13.08 15.36
CA LYS A 71 11.41 -12.67 14.04
C LYS A 71 10.65 -11.35 14.09
N LEU A 72 9.69 -11.20 15.01
CA LEU A 72 8.91 -9.98 15.17
C LEU A 72 9.80 -8.78 15.53
N CYS A 73 10.80 -9.00 16.38
CA CYS A 73 11.77 -7.97 16.73
C CYS A 73 12.72 -7.62 15.58
N ASN A 74 13.20 -8.61 14.83
CA ASN A 74 14.03 -8.38 13.64
C ASN A 74 13.25 -7.62 12.56
N SER A 75 11.95 -7.91 12.42
CA SER A 75 11.06 -7.19 11.52
C SER A 75 10.88 -5.73 11.93
N LEU A 76 10.68 -5.46 13.23
CA LEU A 76 10.60 -4.09 13.77
C LEU A 76 11.90 -3.32 13.54
N ILE A 77 13.06 -3.95 13.79
CA ILE A 77 14.37 -3.35 13.56
C ILE A 77 14.55 -3.00 12.07
N SER A 78 14.24 -3.95 11.18
CA SER A 78 14.33 -3.74 9.73
C SER A 78 13.37 -2.64 9.26
N TRP A 79 12.18 -2.56 9.84
CA TRP A 79 11.26 -1.46 9.56
C TRP A 79 11.85 -0.10 9.95
N VAL A 80 12.50 0.02 11.12
CA VAL A 80 13.18 1.28 11.50
C VAL A 80 14.28 1.63 10.51
N ASP A 81 15.10 0.66 10.09
CA ASP A 81 16.12 0.86 9.07
C ASP A 81 15.50 1.41 7.77
N ASP A 82 14.42 0.76 7.29
CA ASP A 82 13.71 1.15 6.07
C ASP A 82 13.16 2.58 6.17
N GLN A 83 12.59 2.99 7.31
CA GLN A 83 12.08 4.35 7.48
C GLN A 83 13.20 5.40 7.42
N ILE A 84 14.37 5.11 7.97
CA ILE A 84 15.50 6.04 7.97
C ILE A 84 16.13 6.12 6.57
N ILE A 85 16.36 4.98 5.93
CA ILE A 85 17.08 4.89 4.65
C ILE A 85 16.24 5.41 3.49
N ASN A 86 14.93 5.09 3.46
CA ASN A 86 14.06 5.44 2.33
C ASN A 86 13.56 6.90 2.37
N THR A 87 13.90 7.67 3.42
CA THR A 87 13.54 9.10 3.50
C THR A 87 14.63 9.95 2.85
N ASN A 88 14.24 10.78 1.86
CA ASN A 88 15.01 11.74 1.05
C ASN A 88 16.48 12.01 1.47
N GLY A 89 17.40 11.13 1.05
CA GLY A 89 18.85 11.43 1.02
C GLY A 89 19.67 10.96 2.23
N TYR A 90 19.14 10.12 3.12
CA TYR A 90 19.83 9.63 4.31
C TYR A 90 20.62 8.32 4.08
N SER A 91 21.24 8.17 2.92
CA SER A 91 22.12 7.02 2.61
C SER A 91 23.53 7.13 3.21
N ASP A 92 23.87 8.26 3.83
CA ASP A 92 25.12 8.42 4.58
C ASP A 92 25.03 7.72 5.95
N ASN A 93 25.99 6.84 6.22
CA ASN A 93 26.11 6.09 7.45
C ASN A 93 26.16 7.00 8.68
N GLY A 94 26.76 8.20 8.56
CA GLY A 94 26.83 9.18 9.66
C GLY A 94 25.45 9.70 10.09
N GLN A 95 24.59 10.03 9.13
CA GLN A 95 23.25 10.53 9.42
C GLN A 95 22.31 9.45 9.92
N TYR A 96 22.39 8.24 9.34
CA TYR A 96 21.68 7.08 9.87
C TYR A 96 22.05 6.85 11.35
N LEU A 97 23.35 6.83 11.67
CA LEU A 97 23.85 6.68 13.04
C LEU A 97 23.33 7.79 13.98
N LYS A 98 23.31 9.04 13.51
CA LYS A 98 22.79 10.17 14.27
C LYS A 98 21.32 9.96 14.64
N ILE A 99 20.49 9.53 13.69
CA ILE A 99 19.05 9.32 13.90
C ILE A 99 18.80 8.11 14.79
N ILE A 100 19.39 6.96 14.44
CA ILE A 100 19.13 5.71 15.16
C ILE A 100 19.58 5.78 16.61
N THR A 101 20.69 6.48 16.91
CA THR A 101 21.14 6.70 18.28
C THR A 101 20.10 7.44 19.12
N LYS A 102 19.39 8.42 18.53
CA LYS A 102 18.32 9.16 19.25
C LYS A 102 17.09 8.29 19.46
N LEU A 103 16.70 7.52 18.45
CA LEU A 103 15.59 6.56 18.57
C LEU A 103 15.89 5.46 19.60
N HIS A 104 17.12 4.94 19.64
CA HIS A 104 17.57 3.96 20.63
C HIS A 104 17.51 4.49 22.06
N LYS A 105 17.76 5.79 22.30
CA LYS A 105 17.58 6.37 23.64
C LYS A 105 16.13 6.23 24.12
N VAL A 106 15.17 6.61 23.28
CA VAL A 106 13.75 6.49 23.60
C VAL A 106 13.34 5.04 23.77
N TRP A 107 13.80 4.15 22.88
CA TRP A 107 13.52 2.73 22.95
C TRP A 107 14.08 2.09 24.23
N ASN A 108 15.30 2.45 24.65
CA ASN A 108 15.88 2.00 25.91
C ASN A 108 15.10 2.51 27.13
N GLU A 109 14.57 3.73 27.08
CA GLU A 109 13.69 4.22 28.14
C GLU A 109 12.37 3.45 28.21
N ILE A 110 11.80 3.08 27.06
CA ILE A 110 10.61 2.21 27.02
C ILE A 110 10.90 0.89 27.72
N ILE A 111 12.02 0.22 27.37
CA ILE A 111 12.45 -1.05 27.97
C ILE A 111 12.64 -0.90 29.50
N ARG A 112 13.32 0.16 29.94
CA ARG A 112 13.56 0.37 31.38
C ARG A 112 12.26 0.64 32.16
N ASN A 113 11.27 1.26 31.54
CA ASN A 113 10.01 1.61 32.20
C ASN A 113 8.89 0.60 31.95
N SER A 114 9.17 -0.50 31.24
CA SER A 114 8.28 -1.65 31.12
C SER A 114 8.54 -2.74 32.15
N LEU A 115 9.43 -2.49 33.12
CA LEU A 115 9.82 -3.43 34.18
C LEU A 115 8.64 -3.69 35.14
N GLY A 116 7.83 -4.67 34.77
CA GLY A 116 6.66 -5.18 35.49
C GLY A 116 5.87 -6.15 34.59
N GLU A 117 6.02 -7.45 34.84
CA GLU A 117 5.32 -8.61 34.25
C GLU A 117 5.49 -8.93 32.74
N LYS A 118 5.96 -8.01 31.89
CA LYS A 118 6.05 -8.21 30.42
C LYS A 118 7.43 -7.98 29.79
N ASP A 119 8.49 -8.03 30.60
CA ASP A 119 9.87 -7.73 30.17
C ASP A 119 10.35 -8.63 29.02
N ASN A 120 9.85 -9.87 28.96
CA ASN A 120 10.16 -10.78 27.87
C ASN A 120 9.50 -10.43 26.53
N ASN A 121 8.55 -9.50 26.45
CA ASN A 121 7.81 -9.24 25.23
C ASN A 121 8.27 -7.98 24.49
N ILE A 122 9.12 -7.14 25.10
CA ILE A 122 9.65 -5.96 24.42
C ILE A 122 10.93 -6.30 23.66
N CYS A 123 10.98 -5.86 22.41
CA CYS A 123 12.14 -6.02 21.57
C CYS A 123 13.33 -5.23 22.11
N LYS A 124 14.49 -5.90 22.18
CA LYS A 124 15.75 -5.29 22.59
C LYS A 124 16.27 -4.34 21.51
N THR A 125 16.99 -3.31 21.94
CA THR A 125 17.62 -2.29 21.09
C THR A 125 19.03 -2.66 20.63
N ALA A 126 19.63 -3.69 21.24
CA ALA A 126 21.02 -4.06 21.02
C ALA A 126 21.21 -4.76 19.67
N TYR A 127 21.25 -3.98 18.60
CA TYR A 127 21.70 -4.42 17.27
C TYR A 127 22.78 -3.48 16.74
N ILE A 128 23.69 -4.01 15.93
CA ILE A 128 24.81 -3.26 15.36
C ILE A 128 24.26 -2.32 14.28
N PRO A 129 24.26 -0.98 14.46
CA PRO A 129 23.53 -0.09 13.56
C PRO A 129 23.99 -0.21 12.09
N ASN A 130 25.29 -0.35 11.84
CA ASN A 130 25.90 -0.33 10.50
C ASN A 130 25.75 -1.64 9.69
N GLU A 131 25.03 -2.63 10.21
CA GLU A 131 24.76 -3.89 9.49
C GLU A 131 23.41 -3.88 8.74
N PHE A 132 22.84 -2.71 8.40
CA PHE A 132 21.51 -2.62 7.78
C PHE A 132 21.41 -3.43 6.48
N ALA A 133 22.44 -3.43 5.63
CA ALA A 133 22.44 -4.20 4.38
C ALA A 133 22.36 -5.71 4.63
N LYS A 134 23.06 -6.18 5.67
CA LYS A 134 23.02 -7.58 6.11
C LYS A 134 21.64 -7.90 6.70
N ARG A 135 21.08 -7.03 7.56
CA ARG A 135 19.71 -7.19 8.10
C ARG A 135 18.66 -7.23 7.00
N LYS A 136 18.75 -6.37 5.99
CA LYS A 136 17.84 -6.37 4.83
C LYS A 136 17.86 -7.72 4.10
N LYS A 137 19.05 -8.30 3.87
CA LYS A 137 19.19 -9.63 3.25
C LYS A 137 18.57 -10.74 4.11
N ILE A 138 18.89 -10.75 5.42
CA ILE A 138 18.33 -11.73 6.37
C ILE A 138 16.81 -11.63 6.40
N LYS A 139 16.28 -10.42 6.54
CA LYS A 139 14.86 -10.16 6.63
C LYS A 139 14.11 -10.58 5.36
N LEU A 140 14.64 -10.32 4.17
CA LEU A 140 13.98 -10.80 2.94
C LEU A 140 13.95 -12.34 2.86
N MET A 141 14.98 -13.02 3.34
CA MET A 141 15.00 -14.48 3.43
C MET A 141 13.96 -15.00 4.42
N ASP A 142 13.86 -14.39 5.59
CA ASP A 142 12.89 -14.77 6.63
C ASP A 142 11.45 -14.55 6.15
N ASP A 143 11.20 -13.41 5.49
CA ASP A 143 9.92 -13.11 4.86
C ASP A 143 9.58 -14.18 3.80
N TYR A 144 10.57 -14.60 3.00
CA TYR A 144 10.38 -15.66 2.00
C TYR A 144 9.99 -16.98 2.63
N CYS A 145 10.66 -17.37 3.71
CA CYS A 145 10.31 -18.58 4.42
C CYS A 145 8.93 -18.52 5.07
N GLU A 146 8.55 -17.37 5.64
CA GLU A 146 7.20 -17.15 6.18
C GLU A 146 6.11 -17.24 5.11
N ASN A 147 6.35 -16.63 3.96
CA ASN A 147 5.37 -16.52 2.90
C ASN A 147 5.31 -17.77 2.01
N TYR A 148 6.31 -18.65 2.10
CA TYR A 148 6.50 -19.78 1.20
C TYR A 148 5.26 -20.65 1.05
N SER A 149 4.63 -21.05 2.16
CA SER A 149 3.47 -21.96 2.14
C SER A 149 2.29 -21.35 1.40
N ILE A 150 1.99 -20.08 1.68
CA ILE A 150 0.89 -19.33 1.06
C ILE A 150 1.15 -19.14 -0.43
N ILE A 151 2.35 -18.66 -0.79
CA ILE A 151 2.72 -18.47 -2.20
C ILE A 151 2.67 -19.81 -2.95
N SER A 152 3.16 -20.88 -2.33
CA SER A 152 3.13 -22.22 -2.90
C SER A 152 1.70 -22.70 -3.15
N GLU A 153 0.81 -22.53 -2.18
CA GLU A 153 -0.60 -22.92 -2.31
C GLU A 153 -1.29 -22.12 -3.42
N GLU A 154 -1.15 -20.79 -3.41
CA GLU A 154 -1.77 -19.90 -4.41
C GLU A 154 -1.27 -20.21 -5.83
N LEU A 155 0.04 -20.38 -6.00
CA LEU A 155 0.64 -20.64 -7.30
C LEU A 155 0.53 -22.10 -7.77
N ASN A 156 -0.04 -23.00 -6.96
CA ASN A 156 -0.38 -24.36 -7.36
C ASN A 156 -1.84 -24.50 -7.82
N LYS A 157 -2.66 -23.45 -7.69
CA LYS A 157 -4.05 -23.45 -8.19
C LYS A 157 -4.08 -23.48 -9.72
N THR A 158 -5.15 -24.04 -10.28
CA THR A 158 -5.34 -24.16 -11.74
C THR A 158 -5.39 -22.80 -12.44
N ASN A 159 -6.00 -21.79 -11.82
CA ASN A 159 -6.06 -20.41 -12.31
C ASN A 159 -5.22 -19.48 -11.44
N ALA A 160 -3.99 -19.91 -11.12
CA ALA A 160 -3.08 -19.14 -10.28
C ALA A 160 -2.83 -17.73 -10.85
N ASP A 161 -2.84 -16.72 -9.99
CA ASP A 161 -2.40 -15.36 -10.31
C ASP A 161 -1.05 -15.10 -9.65
N CYS A 162 -0.02 -14.86 -10.47
CA CYS A 162 1.33 -14.55 -9.98
C CYS A 162 1.57 -13.05 -9.78
N LYS A 163 0.69 -12.19 -10.30
CA LYS A 163 0.89 -10.73 -10.27
C LYS A 163 1.16 -10.19 -8.86
N PRO A 164 0.43 -10.61 -7.79
CA PRO A 164 0.67 -10.09 -6.45
C PRO A 164 2.05 -10.45 -5.87
N TYR A 165 2.70 -11.50 -6.38
CA TYR A 165 3.92 -12.06 -5.82
C TYR A 165 5.15 -11.83 -6.69
N TYR A 166 4.96 -11.41 -7.95
CA TYR A 166 6.00 -11.43 -8.97
C TYR A 166 7.24 -10.60 -8.61
N GLN A 167 7.06 -9.32 -8.25
CA GLN A 167 8.17 -8.44 -7.87
C GLN A 167 8.90 -8.97 -6.62
N TYR A 168 8.14 -9.31 -5.59
CA TYR A 168 8.65 -9.88 -4.35
C TYR A 168 9.49 -11.16 -4.58
N LEU A 169 9.01 -12.07 -5.42
CA LEU A 169 9.73 -13.29 -5.78
C LEU A 169 11.02 -12.97 -6.53
N ASN A 170 10.98 -12.03 -7.47
CA ASN A 170 12.13 -11.61 -8.26
C ASN A 170 13.22 -10.98 -7.38
N ASP A 171 12.85 -10.09 -6.46
CA ASP A 171 13.76 -9.45 -5.51
C ASP A 171 14.40 -10.48 -4.56
N SER A 172 13.71 -11.58 -4.29
CA SER A 172 14.17 -12.63 -3.38
C SER A 172 15.15 -13.62 -4.03
N VAL A 173 15.22 -13.71 -5.38
CA VAL A 173 16.04 -14.73 -6.07
C VAL A 173 17.52 -14.64 -5.72
N SER A 174 18.11 -13.45 -5.85
CA SER A 174 19.55 -13.25 -5.64
C SER A 174 19.93 -13.47 -4.18
N ILE A 175 19.12 -12.95 -3.26
CA ILE A 175 19.32 -13.04 -1.82
C ILE A 175 19.20 -14.48 -1.32
N HIS A 176 18.19 -15.21 -1.80
CA HIS A 176 18.06 -16.65 -1.49
C HIS A 176 19.30 -17.42 -1.95
N THR A 177 19.73 -17.20 -3.19
CA THR A 177 20.90 -17.88 -3.77
C THR A 177 22.16 -17.61 -2.93
N ASP A 178 22.42 -16.34 -2.60
CA ASP A 178 23.56 -15.90 -1.79
C ASP A 178 23.59 -16.58 -0.41
N ILE A 179 22.45 -16.60 0.28
CA ILE A 179 22.32 -17.15 1.64
C ILE A 179 22.49 -18.67 1.63
N ILE A 180 21.78 -19.38 0.73
CA ILE A 180 21.86 -20.84 0.65
C ILE A 180 23.26 -21.30 0.25
N GLN A 181 23.95 -20.59 -0.65
CA GLN A 181 25.35 -20.89 -0.96
C GLN A 181 26.26 -20.72 0.26
N GLY A 182 26.02 -19.69 1.07
CA GLY A 182 26.70 -19.49 2.35
C GLY A 182 26.52 -20.65 3.31
N CYS A 183 25.27 -21.09 3.49
CA CYS A 183 24.92 -22.20 4.37
C CYS A 183 25.58 -23.52 3.95
N LYS A 184 25.61 -23.82 2.64
CA LYS A 184 26.26 -25.02 2.10
C LYS A 184 27.77 -25.05 2.38
N LYS A 185 28.42 -23.88 2.32
CA LYS A 185 29.86 -23.74 2.59
C LYS A 185 30.22 -23.84 4.08
N LYS A 186 29.23 -24.02 4.98
CA LYS A 186 29.40 -23.99 6.45
C LYS A 186 30.16 -22.74 6.90
N ASP A 187 29.91 -21.61 6.24
CA ASP A 187 30.47 -20.34 6.66
C ASP A 187 29.82 -19.94 7.99
N ILE A 188 30.57 -20.13 9.08
CA ILE A 188 30.11 -19.86 10.45
C ILE A 188 29.65 -18.40 10.67
N ASN A 189 30.04 -17.49 9.79
CA ASN A 189 29.68 -16.07 9.88
C ASN A 189 28.42 -15.73 9.07
N LYS A 190 27.86 -16.68 8.31
CA LYS A 190 26.69 -16.44 7.48
C LYS A 190 25.41 -16.90 8.18
N TYR A 191 24.41 -16.05 8.06
CA TYR A 191 23.06 -16.36 8.45
C TYR A 191 22.52 -17.55 7.65
N CYS A 192 21.82 -18.44 8.35
CA CYS A 192 21.05 -19.52 7.75
C CYS A 192 19.70 -19.59 8.44
N PRO A 193 18.59 -19.65 7.68
CA PRO A 193 17.28 -19.94 8.24
C PRO A 193 17.29 -21.22 9.06
N GLU A 194 16.33 -21.35 9.98
CA GLU A 194 16.24 -22.51 10.85
C GLU A 194 16.07 -23.80 10.02
N LYS A 195 16.78 -24.85 10.43
CA LYS A 195 16.81 -26.12 9.70
C LYS A 195 15.41 -26.76 9.69
N GLY A 196 14.88 -27.00 8.50
CA GLY A 196 13.61 -27.72 8.31
C GLY A 196 12.58 -26.96 7.47
N GLU A 197 12.84 -25.70 7.16
CA GLU A 197 11.92 -24.92 6.32
C GLU A 197 12.05 -25.31 4.84
N TYR A 198 10.92 -25.66 4.21
CA TYR A 198 10.84 -25.98 2.77
C TYR A 198 11.45 -24.88 1.89
N CYS A 199 11.35 -23.62 2.32
CA CYS A 199 11.90 -22.47 1.62
C CYS A 199 13.41 -22.61 1.29
N MET A 200 14.19 -23.35 2.08
CA MET A 200 15.61 -23.53 1.81
C MET A 200 15.89 -24.39 0.56
N TYR A 201 14.98 -25.31 0.25
CA TYR A 201 15.11 -26.27 -0.84
C TYR A 201 14.41 -25.83 -2.12
N TYR A 202 13.43 -24.94 -2.00
CA TYR A 202 12.66 -24.41 -3.12
C TYR A 202 12.98 -22.93 -3.28
N PRO A 203 13.85 -22.54 -4.21
CA PRO A 203 14.17 -21.13 -4.44
C PRO A 203 12.98 -20.39 -5.07
N PRO A 204 12.88 -19.06 -4.88
CA PRO A 204 11.86 -18.23 -5.53
C PRO A 204 11.81 -18.39 -7.05
N SER A 205 12.95 -18.73 -7.67
CA SER A 205 13.06 -19.02 -9.10
C SER A 205 12.18 -20.19 -9.56
N GLU A 206 11.88 -21.17 -8.70
CA GLU A 206 10.96 -22.26 -9.07
C GLU A 206 9.53 -21.76 -9.20
N PHE A 207 9.09 -20.83 -8.33
CA PHE A 207 7.79 -20.18 -8.49
C PHE A 207 7.74 -19.35 -9.77
N LEU A 208 8.79 -18.59 -10.05
CA LEU A 208 8.86 -17.76 -11.25
C LEU A 208 8.78 -18.57 -12.55
N LYS A 209 9.17 -19.86 -12.57
CA LYS A 209 9.04 -20.75 -13.73
C LYS A 209 7.61 -21.20 -14.03
N LYS A 210 6.68 -21.04 -13.08
CA LYS A 210 5.27 -21.43 -13.29
C LYS A 210 4.63 -20.58 -14.37
N GLU A 211 3.71 -21.19 -15.11
CA GLU A 211 3.05 -20.58 -16.27
C GLU A 211 2.46 -19.19 -15.94
N ALA A 212 1.71 -19.08 -14.84
CA ALA A 212 1.14 -17.82 -14.36
C ALA A 212 2.18 -16.69 -14.22
N CYS A 213 3.40 -17.00 -13.78
CA CYS A 213 4.48 -16.03 -13.66
C CYS A 213 5.20 -15.77 -14.99
N GLN A 214 5.32 -16.78 -15.85
CA GLN A 214 5.93 -16.64 -17.17
C GLN A 214 5.13 -15.73 -18.10
N ILE A 215 3.80 -15.75 -18.00
CA ILE A 215 2.91 -14.84 -18.75
C ILE A 215 3.25 -13.37 -18.43
N ILE A 216 3.56 -13.04 -17.17
CA ILE A 216 3.94 -11.69 -16.76
C ILE A 216 5.30 -11.29 -17.37
N LYS A 217 6.27 -12.22 -17.36
CA LYS A 217 7.61 -12.00 -17.92
C LYS A 217 7.59 -11.84 -19.43
N ASN A 218 6.76 -12.63 -20.11
CA ASN A 218 6.61 -12.61 -21.56
C ASN A 218 5.12 -12.69 -21.93
N PRO A 219 4.46 -11.53 -22.09
CA PRO A 219 3.05 -11.47 -22.46
C PRO A 219 2.71 -12.16 -23.78
N GLN A 220 3.71 -12.46 -24.64
CA GLN A 220 3.50 -13.18 -25.90
C GLN A 220 3.32 -14.69 -25.75
N LEU A 221 3.47 -15.25 -24.53
CA LEU A 221 3.14 -16.64 -24.24
C LEU A 221 1.63 -16.92 -24.23
N ILE A 222 0.80 -15.87 -24.31
CA ILE A 222 -0.63 -15.96 -24.62
C ILE A 222 -0.79 -16.34 -26.11
N LYS A 223 -0.39 -17.56 -26.48
CA LYS A 223 -0.74 -18.26 -27.72
C LYS A 223 -1.13 -19.67 -27.26
N THR A 224 -2.37 -20.15 -27.25
CA THR A 224 -3.57 -19.88 -28.06
C THR A 224 -4.73 -20.61 -27.36
N GLU A 225 -5.93 -20.01 -27.29
CA GLU A 225 -7.27 -20.64 -27.28
C GLU A 225 -8.34 -19.52 -27.28
N VAL A 226 -8.13 -18.50 -28.11
CA VAL A 226 -9.29 -17.89 -28.75
C VAL A 226 -9.42 -18.71 -30.01
N ALA A 227 -10.21 -19.79 -29.92
CA ALA A 227 -10.86 -20.31 -31.11
C ALA A 227 -11.42 -19.09 -31.86
N GLU A 228 -11.18 -19.02 -33.16
CA GLU A 228 -11.83 -18.06 -34.04
C GLU A 228 -13.35 -18.23 -33.95
N GLU A 229 -13.98 -17.70 -32.89
CA GLU A 229 -15.30 -17.14 -33.04
C GLU A 229 -15.08 -15.85 -33.81
N GLY A 230 -15.02 -16.03 -35.13
CA GLY A 230 -15.05 -14.95 -36.08
C GLY A 230 -16.17 -14.01 -35.66
N THR A 231 -15.77 -12.79 -35.27
CA THR A 231 -16.70 -11.72 -34.97
C THR A 231 -17.39 -11.37 -36.27
N ARG A 232 -18.48 -12.09 -36.58
CA ARG A 232 -19.50 -11.56 -37.47
C ARG A 232 -20.02 -10.33 -36.73
N CYS A 233 -19.57 -9.16 -37.15
CA CYS A 233 -20.26 -7.94 -36.81
C CYS A 233 -21.70 -8.11 -37.28
N GLU A 234 -22.65 -8.24 -36.34
CA GLU A 234 -24.05 -8.07 -36.68
C GLU A 234 -24.23 -6.62 -37.17
N PRO A 235 -24.99 -6.40 -38.26
CA PRO A 235 -25.18 -5.06 -38.79
C PRO A 235 -25.85 -4.18 -37.74
N CYS A 236 -25.27 -3.00 -37.48
CA CYS A 236 -25.85 -2.00 -36.61
C CYS A 236 -27.23 -1.59 -37.15
N PRO A 237 -28.33 -1.69 -36.38
CA PRO A 237 -29.69 -1.53 -36.92
C PRO A 237 -30.08 -0.08 -37.27
N LEU A 238 -29.16 0.90 -37.19
CA LEU A 238 -29.46 2.32 -37.39
C LEU A 238 -28.32 3.10 -38.07
N CYS A 239 -27.77 2.59 -39.18
CA CYS A 239 -27.05 3.45 -40.12
C CYS A 239 -27.95 3.74 -41.33
N PRO A 240 -28.23 5.02 -41.67
CA PRO A 240 -28.97 5.34 -42.88
C PRO A 240 -28.14 4.91 -44.10
N ILE A 241 -28.70 3.98 -44.87
CA ILE A 241 -28.15 3.51 -46.13
C ILE A 241 -28.16 4.69 -47.11
N ALA A 242 -26.97 5.12 -47.54
CA ALA A 242 -26.83 5.89 -48.78
C ALA A 242 -27.28 4.96 -49.92
N MET A 243 -28.47 5.22 -50.43
CA MET A 243 -29.09 4.43 -51.50
C MET A 243 -28.31 4.65 -52.80
N SER A 244 -27.81 3.55 -53.35
CA SER A 244 -27.29 3.46 -54.71
C SER A 244 -28.37 3.83 -55.73
N LYS A 245 -28.03 4.72 -56.65
CA LYS A 245 -28.81 5.02 -57.85
C LYS A 245 -28.58 3.88 -58.85
N CYS A 246 -29.63 3.16 -59.23
CA CYS A 246 -29.63 2.35 -60.45
C CYS A 246 -30.46 3.09 -61.52
N ASP A 247 -29.73 3.50 -62.54
CA ASP A 247 -30.02 3.60 -63.98
C ASP A 247 -31.38 4.04 -64.54
N SER A 248 -31.21 4.95 -65.52
CA SER A 248 -32.00 5.16 -66.76
C SER A 248 -33.45 5.68 -66.69
N GLU A 249 -33.59 6.83 -67.37
CA GLU A 249 -34.74 7.35 -68.13
C GLU A 249 -36.01 7.86 -67.44
N SER A 250 -36.12 9.19 -67.55
CA SER A 250 -37.28 10.07 -67.74
C SER A 250 -38.42 10.14 -66.72
N GLU A 251 -38.60 11.40 -66.30
CA GLU A 251 -39.84 12.17 -66.18
C GLU A 251 -40.57 12.27 -64.83
N ALA A 252 -41.11 13.47 -64.67
CA ALA A 252 -42.07 13.98 -63.67
C ALA A 252 -41.51 14.53 -62.34
N CYS A 253 -41.41 15.86 -62.30
CA CYS A 253 -41.52 16.68 -61.09
C CYS A 253 -42.94 16.61 -60.52
N LEU A 254 -43.11 16.89 -59.22
CA LEU A 254 -44.16 17.76 -58.63
C LEU A 254 -44.02 17.83 -57.09
N GLU A 255 -43.76 19.02 -56.56
CA GLU A 255 -44.03 19.48 -55.18
C GLU A 255 -45.55 19.35 -54.84
N PRO A 256 -46.05 19.33 -53.57
CA PRO A 256 -45.87 20.44 -52.61
C PRO A 256 -46.03 20.19 -51.07
N ASP A 257 -45.56 21.19 -50.32
CA ASP A 257 -46.05 21.87 -49.10
C ASP A 257 -47.04 21.30 -48.04
N CYS A 258 -46.70 21.66 -46.79
CA CYS A 258 -47.52 22.10 -45.63
C CYS A 258 -48.04 21.14 -44.53
N ALA A 259 -47.77 21.57 -43.28
CA ALA A 259 -48.03 20.99 -41.94
C ALA A 259 -49.50 21.11 -41.45
N PRO A 260 -49.91 20.60 -40.24
CA PRO A 260 -49.67 21.32 -38.96
C PRO A 260 -49.59 20.46 -37.65
N VAL A 261 -49.24 21.14 -36.55
CA VAL A 261 -49.03 20.68 -35.15
C VAL A 261 -50.33 20.54 -34.33
N PRO A 262 -50.39 19.63 -33.32
CA PRO A 262 -51.01 19.96 -32.01
C PRO A 262 -50.12 19.47 -30.83
N ARG A 263 -49.68 20.29 -29.87
CA ARG A 263 -50.36 20.88 -28.68
C ARG A 263 -51.01 19.89 -27.70
N GLY A 264 -50.30 19.59 -26.60
CA GLY A 264 -50.88 19.46 -25.25
C GLY A 264 -50.88 18.07 -24.57
N MET A 265 -50.38 18.04 -23.31
CA MET A 265 -50.53 17.10 -22.18
C MET A 265 -49.18 16.51 -21.73
N THR A 266 -48.58 16.93 -20.61
CA THR A 266 -48.92 16.63 -19.20
C THR A 266 -49.06 15.14 -18.88
N SER A 267 -47.94 14.44 -18.84
CA SER A 267 -47.70 13.34 -17.90
C SER A 267 -46.19 13.16 -17.72
N PHE A 268 -45.67 13.51 -16.53
CA PHE A 268 -44.29 13.19 -16.16
C PHE A 268 -44.22 11.71 -15.84
N ASP A 269 -43.60 10.94 -16.73
CA ASP A 269 -43.35 9.52 -16.54
C ASP A 269 -42.01 9.32 -15.82
N PHE A 270 -42.02 8.57 -14.71
CA PHE A 270 -40.85 8.39 -13.82
C PHE A 270 -39.72 7.52 -14.41
N SER A 271 -39.79 7.18 -15.71
CA SER A 271 -38.78 6.38 -16.43
C SER A 271 -37.92 7.20 -17.39
N ASP A 272 -38.08 8.53 -17.43
CA ASP A 272 -37.23 9.36 -18.28
C ASP A 272 -35.88 9.66 -17.60
N LYS A 273 -34.77 9.36 -18.28
CA LYS A 273 -33.39 9.70 -17.88
C LYS A 273 -33.21 11.18 -17.50
N ARG A 274 -34.10 12.06 -17.99
CA ARG A 274 -34.18 13.47 -17.60
C ARG A 274 -34.58 13.67 -16.13
N ALA A 275 -35.42 12.80 -15.57
CA ALA A 275 -35.80 12.84 -14.15
C ALA A 275 -34.61 12.54 -13.22
N ILE A 276 -33.73 11.62 -13.62
CA ILE A 276 -32.50 11.29 -12.88
C ILE A 276 -31.58 12.53 -12.81
N ILE A 277 -31.41 13.22 -13.94
CA ILE A 277 -30.60 14.44 -14.02
C ILE A 277 -31.18 15.53 -13.10
N LEU A 278 -32.51 15.70 -13.10
CA LEU A 278 -33.18 16.67 -12.22
C LEU A 278 -33.02 16.33 -10.74
N LEU A 279 -33.06 15.05 -10.35
CA LEU A 279 -32.81 14.61 -8.97
C LEU A 279 -31.37 14.87 -8.52
N ILE A 280 -30.40 14.67 -9.40
CA ILE A 280 -28.99 14.96 -9.09
C ILE A 280 -28.81 16.46 -8.86
N PHE A 281 -29.38 17.30 -9.73
CA PHE A 281 -29.28 18.76 -9.58
C PHE A 281 -30.01 19.31 -8.36
N THR A 282 -31.14 18.72 -7.94
CA THR A 282 -31.81 19.15 -6.71
C THR A 282 -31.00 18.78 -5.47
N VAL A 283 -30.43 17.58 -5.42
CA VAL A 283 -29.55 17.15 -4.32
C VAL A 283 -28.29 18.03 -4.26
N TRP A 284 -27.69 18.34 -5.42
CA TRP A 284 -26.54 19.25 -5.50
C TRP A 284 -26.89 20.68 -5.08
N GLY A 285 -28.05 21.19 -5.49
CA GLY A 285 -28.53 22.51 -5.08
C GLY A 285 -28.77 22.59 -3.56
N ILE A 286 -29.34 21.56 -2.97
CA ILE A 286 -29.52 21.46 -1.51
C ILE A 286 -28.16 21.41 -0.81
N PHE A 287 -27.21 20.63 -1.32
CA PHE A 287 -25.86 20.55 -0.74
C PHE A 287 -25.13 21.91 -0.79
N LEU A 288 -25.19 22.61 -1.94
CA LEU A 288 -24.55 23.92 -2.10
C LEU A 288 -25.21 24.99 -1.24
N THR A 289 -26.54 24.98 -1.12
CA THR A 289 -27.24 25.91 -0.23
C THR A 289 -26.88 25.64 1.23
N LEU A 290 -26.88 24.38 1.69
CA LEU A 290 -26.42 24.02 3.03
C LEU A 290 -24.96 24.40 3.27
N PHE A 291 -24.07 24.25 2.28
CA PHE A 291 -22.68 24.67 2.37
C PHE A 291 -22.53 26.19 2.52
N LEU A 292 -23.31 26.97 1.77
CA LEU A 292 -23.32 28.43 1.87
C LEU A 292 -23.93 28.92 3.19
N PHE A 293 -24.99 28.27 3.67
CA PHE A 293 -25.57 28.56 4.98
C PHE A 293 -24.67 28.09 6.13
N TYR A 294 -23.95 26.97 6.00
CA TYR A 294 -22.94 26.53 6.95
C TYR A 294 -21.81 27.55 7.10
N LYS A 295 -21.38 28.15 5.98
CA LYS A 295 -20.36 29.21 5.97
C LYS A 295 -20.87 30.53 6.56
N SER A 296 -22.18 30.78 6.55
CA SER A 296 -22.78 32.09 6.87
C SER A 296 -23.58 32.14 8.19
N THR A 297 -23.89 31.00 8.81
CA THR A 297 -24.66 30.93 10.07
C THR A 297 -23.68 30.85 11.25
N PRO A 298 -23.83 31.64 12.35
CA PRO A 298 -22.84 31.70 13.44
C PRO A 298 -22.97 30.50 14.41
N PHE A 299 -23.10 29.29 13.88
CA PHE A 299 -22.98 28.05 14.67
C PHE A 299 -21.51 27.71 15.00
N SER A 300 -20.57 28.47 14.43
CA SER A 300 -19.13 28.46 14.73
C SER A 300 -18.82 28.72 16.21
N SER A 301 -19.63 29.53 16.91
CA SER A 301 -19.31 29.92 18.29
C SER A 301 -19.53 28.81 19.33
N TRP A 302 -20.51 27.92 19.11
CA TRP A 302 -20.81 26.82 20.04
C TRP A 302 -19.82 25.65 19.91
N LEU A 303 -19.39 25.38 18.67
CA LEU A 303 -18.28 24.44 18.42
C LEU A 303 -16.96 24.97 19.00
N ASN A 304 -16.74 26.28 18.98
CA ASN A 304 -15.51 26.87 19.53
C ASN A 304 -15.37 26.61 21.04
N THR A 305 -16.45 26.59 21.82
CA THR A 305 -16.40 26.20 23.25
C THR A 305 -16.04 24.74 23.45
N PHE A 306 -16.51 23.84 22.58
CA PHE A 306 -16.18 22.43 22.63
C PHE A 306 -14.73 22.15 22.20
N PHE A 307 -14.26 22.83 21.14
CA PHE A 307 -12.88 22.74 20.66
C PHE A 307 -11.87 23.47 21.55
N ARG A 308 -12.27 24.50 22.31
CA ARG A 308 -11.37 25.22 23.25
C ARG A 308 -10.94 24.34 24.43
N LYS A 309 -11.76 23.38 24.87
CA LYS A 309 -11.37 22.40 25.91
C LYS A 309 -10.31 21.39 25.40
N LYS A 310 -10.22 21.17 24.09
CA LYS A 310 -9.15 20.39 23.44
C LYS A 310 -7.94 21.23 22.99
N ARG A 311 -8.06 22.56 22.97
CA ARG A 311 -7.06 23.47 22.39
C ARG A 311 -5.84 23.72 23.28
N LEU A 312 -5.92 23.56 24.60
CA LEU A 312 -4.74 23.65 25.47
C LEU A 312 -3.65 22.60 25.15
N PHE A 313 -4.02 21.47 24.54
CA PHE A 313 -3.07 20.44 24.09
C PHE A 313 -2.51 20.68 22.67
N ARG A 314 -2.97 21.70 21.95
CA ARG A 314 -2.72 21.89 20.51
C ARG A 314 -2.27 23.32 20.17
N GLU A 315 -1.57 24.00 21.07
CA GLU A 315 -0.98 25.31 20.78
C GLU A 315 0.54 25.29 20.57
N ASN A 316 1.21 24.14 20.79
CA ASN A 316 2.64 23.97 20.50
C ASN A 316 2.96 23.26 19.17
N PHE A 317 1.96 22.92 18.36
CA PHE A 317 2.14 22.12 17.14
C PHE A 317 1.32 22.67 15.96
N LYS A 318 1.70 23.83 15.45
CA LYS A 318 1.36 24.42 14.13
C LYS A 318 2.42 25.50 13.88
N GLU A 319 3.01 25.72 12.71
CA GLU A 319 2.59 25.49 11.32
C GLU A 319 3.83 25.77 10.47
N ASN A 320 4.35 24.77 9.75
CA ASN A 320 5.10 24.85 8.47
C ASN A 320 5.59 23.43 8.14
N GLU A 321 5.48 23.02 6.87
CA GLU A 321 5.84 21.70 6.29
C GLU A 321 4.80 20.57 6.23
N LEU A 322 3.49 20.86 6.25
CA LEU A 322 2.46 19.88 5.85
C LEU A 322 1.97 20.03 4.40
N ASN A 323 2.47 21.01 3.66
CA ASN A 323 2.00 21.34 2.31
C ASN A 323 2.91 20.90 1.15
N GLU A 324 4.04 20.23 1.40
CA GLU A 324 4.93 19.79 0.30
C GLU A 324 4.80 18.28 -0.06
N PHE A 325 4.14 17.48 0.78
CA PHE A 325 4.00 16.02 0.55
C PHE A 325 2.60 15.56 0.09
N VAL A 326 1.66 16.47 -0.18
CA VAL A 326 0.23 16.14 -0.38
C VAL A 326 -0.26 16.28 -1.83
N ASN A 327 0.56 16.72 -2.79
CA ASN A 327 0.10 16.80 -4.19
C ASN A 327 0.42 15.51 -4.96
N GLY A 328 -0.56 14.62 -4.95
CA GLY A 328 -0.64 13.41 -5.76
C GLY A 328 -1.92 12.64 -5.44
N ASP A 329 -3.07 13.29 -5.63
CA ASP A 329 -4.38 12.65 -5.57
C ASP A 329 -4.67 11.97 -6.92
N TYR A 330 -5.14 10.72 -6.92
CA TYR A 330 -6.49 10.33 -7.33
C TYR A 330 -6.66 8.81 -7.30
N ASP A 331 -7.58 8.38 -6.41
CA ASP A 331 -8.65 7.39 -6.55
C ASP A 331 -8.49 6.06 -7.32
N THR A 332 -9.18 5.06 -6.74
CA THR A 332 -9.28 3.63 -7.07
C THR A 332 -8.07 2.80 -6.67
N VAL A 333 -8.03 2.42 -5.38
CA VAL A 333 -7.10 1.38 -4.90
C VAL A 333 -7.66 0.03 -5.33
N ASP A 334 -7.36 -0.34 -6.57
CA ASP A 334 -7.01 -1.72 -6.89
C ASP A 334 -5.77 -2.06 -6.05
N LEU A 335 -5.79 -3.20 -5.36
CA LEU A 335 -4.71 -3.65 -4.48
C LEU A 335 -3.48 -4.06 -5.30
N ASN A 336 -2.74 -3.08 -5.85
CA ASN A 336 -1.44 -3.32 -6.49
C ASN A 336 -0.34 -3.04 -5.47
N ILE A 337 0.33 -4.11 -5.06
CA ILE A 337 1.52 -4.18 -4.20
C ILE A 337 2.74 -3.66 -5.00
N GLU A 338 2.71 -2.41 -5.45
CA GLU A 338 3.73 -1.89 -6.38
C GLU A 338 4.58 -0.77 -5.77
N ASN A 339 5.89 -1.02 -5.76
CA ASN A 339 6.94 -0.02 -5.99
C ASN A 339 7.36 0.98 -4.90
N ARG A 340 7.46 0.60 -3.62
CA ARG A 340 8.21 1.44 -2.66
C ARG A 340 9.34 0.82 -1.85
N ARG A 341 9.69 -0.47 -1.98
CA ARG A 341 10.65 -1.07 -1.01
C ARG A 341 11.90 -1.79 -1.53
N TYR A 342 12.08 -2.02 -2.83
CA TYR A 342 13.18 -2.93 -3.25
C TYR A 342 14.04 -2.50 -4.45
N ASP A 343 14.00 -1.23 -4.87
CA ASP A 343 14.94 -0.75 -5.89
C ASP A 343 16.33 -0.42 -5.31
N LEU A 344 17.21 -1.41 -5.27
CA LEU A 344 18.67 -1.19 -5.20
C LEU A 344 19.37 -2.17 -6.16
N ILE A 345 19.78 -1.66 -7.32
CA ILE A 345 20.63 -2.38 -8.29
C ILE A 345 22.05 -2.43 -7.70
N TYR A 346 22.55 -3.64 -7.44
CA TYR A 346 23.92 -3.88 -6.99
C TYR A 346 24.86 -4.02 -8.20
N ASN A 347 25.92 -3.21 -8.25
CA ASN A 347 26.99 -3.37 -9.22
C ASN A 347 28.23 -3.94 -8.49
N PRO A 348 28.72 -5.14 -8.85
CA PRO A 348 29.91 -5.72 -8.22
C PRO A 348 31.18 -5.01 -8.71
N VAL A 349 32.14 -4.81 -7.79
CA VAL A 349 33.53 -4.38 -8.06
C VAL A 349 34.40 -5.62 -8.26
#